data_AF-A0A958ZXN0-F1
#
_entry.id   AF-A0A958ZXN0-F1
#
_cell.length_a   1.000
_cell.length_b   1.000
_cell.length_c   1.000
_cell.angle_alpha   90.00
_cell.angle_beta   90.00
_cell.angle_gamma   90.00
#
_symmetry.space_group_name_H-M   'P 1'
#
loop_
_entity.id
_entity.type
_entity.pdbx_description
1 polymer ?
#
loop_
_entity_poly.entity_id
_entity_poly.type
_entity_poly.pdbx_seq_one_letter_code
_entity_poly.pdbx_strand_id
1 'polypeptide(L)'
;MKRLNYTSSGTVNMGSMGAIQTKPIYMTSEILINSDGRILHADKAFCDIFSCKNPDATRNSIVLDFFAEDFKHIVVNAFIDTFYGRQEGKRYEVKMLDVSGTPLEVTINFLPVKAAQGEKATLLIRRRVA
;
A
#
# COMPACT_ATOMS: atom_id res chain seq x y z
N MET A 1 -42.91 31.36 47.28
CA MET A 1 -44.19 30.64 47.04
C MET A 1 -43.92 29.46 46.11
N LYS A 2 -44.40 28.28 46.53
CA LYS A 2 -44.68 27.00 45.83
C LYS A 2 -43.67 26.37 44.86
N ARG A 3 -43.17 25.20 45.29
CA ARG A 3 -42.66 24.07 44.50
C ARG A 3 -43.75 23.49 43.58
N LEU A 4 -43.33 22.91 42.45
CA LEU A 4 -43.99 21.78 41.80
C LEU A 4 -42.91 20.81 41.28
N ASN A 5 -42.84 19.63 41.88
CA ASN A 5 -42.23 18.43 41.30
C ASN A 5 -43.36 17.66 40.59
N TYR A 6 -43.10 17.10 39.42
CA TYR A 6 -43.71 15.83 38.98
C TYR A 6 -42.75 15.09 38.03
N THR A 7 -42.58 13.81 38.31
CA THR A 7 -41.72 12.83 37.65
C THR A 7 -42.42 12.11 36.50
N SER A 8 -41.58 11.40 35.73
CA SER A 8 -41.83 10.16 34.96
C SER A 8 -42.62 10.24 33.66
N SER A 9 -41.90 10.22 32.54
CA SER A 9 -41.98 9.16 31.52
C SER A 9 -41.04 9.54 30.36
N GLY A 10 -39.90 8.87 30.28
CA GLY A 10 -38.97 9.01 29.18
C GLY A 10 -38.22 7.72 29.06
N THR A 11 -38.73 6.83 28.21
CA THR A 11 -38.00 5.68 27.70
C THR A 11 -36.61 6.16 27.26
N VAL A 12 -35.57 5.70 27.95
CA VAL A 12 -34.20 5.85 27.45
C VAL A 12 -34.12 4.96 26.21
N ASN A 13 -34.19 5.57 25.03
CA ASN A 13 -33.75 4.92 23.82
C ASN A 13 -32.29 4.51 24.05
N MET A 14 -32.06 3.20 24.25
CA MET A 14 -30.73 2.63 24.17
C MET A 14 -30.22 2.97 22.78
N GLY A 15 -29.31 3.94 22.72
CA GLY A 15 -28.64 4.33 21.50
C GLY A 15 -28.09 3.07 20.85
N SER A 16 -28.41 2.90 19.57
CA SER A 16 -27.67 2.03 18.69
C SER A 16 -26.19 2.31 18.92
N MET A 17 -25.48 1.35 19.51
CA MET A 17 -24.02 1.33 19.53
C MET A 17 -23.60 1.32 18.06
N GLY A 18 -23.38 2.51 17.50
CA GLY A 18 -22.75 2.66 16.21
C GLY A 18 -21.43 1.91 16.28
N ALA A 19 -21.27 0.88 15.46
CA ALA A 19 -20.00 0.21 15.30
C ALA A 19 -18.94 1.29 15.08
N ILE A 20 -17.94 1.37 15.95
CA ILE A 20 -16.77 2.22 15.73
C ILE A 20 -16.11 1.64 14.47
N GLN A 21 -16.36 2.26 13.33
CA GLN A 21 -15.69 1.90 12.09
C GLN A 21 -14.23 2.37 12.22
N THR A 22 -13.37 1.48 12.70
CA THR A 22 -11.94 1.74 12.76
C THR A 22 -11.43 1.92 11.33
N LYS A 23 -10.77 3.06 11.06
CA LYS A 23 -10.09 3.25 9.77
C LYS A 23 -9.03 2.15 9.64
N PRO A 24 -8.95 1.44 8.50
CA PRO A 24 -7.92 0.45 8.30
C PRO A 24 -6.53 1.09 8.44
N ILE A 25 -5.66 0.46 9.22
CA ILE A 25 -4.27 0.88 9.38
C ILE A 25 -3.49 0.27 8.20
N TYR A 26 -2.64 1.07 7.57
CA TYR A 26 -1.80 0.62 6.47
C TYR A 26 -0.33 0.77 6.83
N MET A 27 0.44 -0.27 6.55
CA MET A 27 1.88 -0.15 6.42
C MET A 27 2.18 0.30 4.99
N THR A 28 2.92 1.39 4.84
CA THR A 28 3.31 1.92 3.54
C THR A 28 4.82 1.77 3.37
N SER A 29 5.22 1.29 2.20
CA SER A 29 6.62 1.21 1.79
C SER A 29 6.81 1.93 0.46
N GLU A 30 7.96 2.57 0.31
CA GLU A 30 8.40 3.19 -0.93
C GLU A 30 9.68 2.51 -1.42
N ILE A 31 9.67 2.09 -2.69
CA ILE A 31 10.87 1.61 -3.36
C ILE A 31 11.14 2.40 -4.63
N LEU A 32 12.41 2.68 -4.90
CA LEU A 32 12.86 3.36 -6.11
C LEU A 32 13.32 2.33 -7.13
N ILE A 33 12.81 2.42 -8.35
CA ILE A 33 13.16 1.52 -9.46
C ILE A 33 13.66 2.30 -10.67
N ASN A 34 14.53 1.68 -11.47
CA ASN A 34 14.96 2.22 -12.76
C ASN A 34 14.06 1.73 -13.91
N SER A 35 14.32 2.22 -15.12
CA SER A 35 13.63 1.82 -16.36
C SER A 35 13.77 0.35 -16.75
N ASP A 36 14.73 -0.38 -16.17
CA ASP A 36 14.87 -1.84 -16.36
C ASP A 36 14.04 -2.64 -15.34
N GLY A 37 13.27 -1.98 -14.48
CA GLY A 37 12.50 -2.61 -13.41
C GLY A 37 13.35 -3.11 -12.25
N ARG A 38 14.59 -2.63 -12.11
CA ARG A 38 15.48 -3.01 -11.01
C ARG A 38 15.31 -2.08 -9.82
N ILE A 39 15.31 -2.66 -8.62
CA ILE A 39 15.26 -1.93 -7.36
C ILE A 39 16.60 -1.21 -7.14
N LEU A 40 16.55 0.12 -7.06
CA LEU A 40 17.69 0.97 -6.72
C LEU A 40 17.80 1.18 -5.21
N HIS A 41 16.65 1.31 -4.54
CA HIS A 41 16.54 1.51 -3.10
C HIS A 41 15.19 0.97 -2.62
N ALA A 42 15.18 0.39 -1.44
CA ALA A 42 13.98 0.04 -0.70
C ALA A 42 14.08 0.62 0.72
N ASP A 43 12.95 1.04 1.28
CA ASP A 43 12.90 1.47 2.67
C ASP A 43 12.85 0.27 3.65
N LYS A 44 12.96 0.56 4.95
CA LYS A 44 12.84 -0.48 5.99
C LYS A 44 11.45 -1.14 5.98
N ALA A 45 10.40 -0.36 5.71
CA ALA A 45 9.04 -0.87 5.68
C ALA A 45 8.85 -1.96 4.61
N PHE A 46 9.60 -1.91 3.51
CA PHE A 46 9.63 -2.98 2.52
C PHE A 46 9.99 -4.32 3.15
N CYS A 47 11.04 -4.35 3.98
CA CYS A 47 11.43 -5.59 4.67
C CYS A 47 10.48 -5.97 5.78
N ASP A 48 9.87 -5.01 6.46
CA ASP A 48 8.83 -5.31 7.45
C ASP A 48 7.59 -5.95 6.77
N ILE A 49 7.29 -5.61 5.50
CA ILE A 49 6.20 -6.21 4.71
C ILE A 49 6.60 -7.57 4.13
N PHE A 50 7.76 -7.65 3.47
CA PHE A 50 8.17 -8.80 2.63
C PHE A 50 9.22 -9.71 3.28
N SER A 51 9.50 -9.51 4.56
CA SER A 51 10.40 -10.35 5.36
C SER A 51 11.84 -10.43 4.85
N CYS A 52 12.35 -9.42 4.14
CA CYS A 52 13.76 -9.37 3.75
C CYS A 52 14.69 -9.09 4.94
N LYS A 53 15.94 -9.58 4.85
CA LYS A 53 16.95 -9.44 5.91
C LYS A 53 17.31 -7.98 6.20
N ASN A 54 17.47 -7.19 5.14
CA ASN A 54 17.66 -5.74 5.17
C ASN A 54 17.35 -5.17 3.79
N PRO A 55 17.12 -3.85 3.66
CA PRO A 55 16.73 -3.26 2.38
C PRO A 55 17.81 -3.36 1.30
N ASP A 56 19.09 -3.38 1.67
CA ASP A 56 20.18 -3.52 0.70
C ASP A 56 20.21 -4.90 0.02
N ALA A 57 19.63 -5.92 0.66
CA ALA A 57 19.54 -7.28 0.09
C ALA A 57 18.65 -7.36 -1.15
N THR A 58 17.79 -6.37 -1.40
CA THR A 58 16.89 -6.32 -2.56
C THR A 58 17.44 -5.44 -3.69
N ARG A 59 18.59 -4.80 -3.47
CA ARG A 59 19.21 -3.92 -4.46
C ARG A 59 19.56 -4.70 -5.73
N ASN A 60 19.26 -4.11 -6.87
CA ASN A 60 19.37 -4.67 -8.22
C ASN A 60 18.47 -5.87 -8.53
N SER A 61 17.65 -6.34 -7.59
CA SER A 61 16.63 -7.37 -7.88
C SER A 61 15.59 -6.83 -8.85
N ILE A 62 15.03 -7.72 -9.67
CA ILE A 62 13.95 -7.38 -10.59
C ILE A 62 12.66 -7.28 -9.76
N VAL A 63 12.01 -6.11 -9.82
CA VAL A 63 10.82 -5.84 -9.01
C VAL A 63 9.67 -6.81 -9.33
N LEU A 64 9.59 -7.27 -10.58
CA LEU A 64 8.57 -8.19 -11.08
C LEU A 64 8.64 -9.58 -10.42
N ASP A 65 9.80 -10.00 -9.91
CA ASP A 65 9.98 -11.30 -9.25
C ASP A 65 9.26 -11.36 -7.89
N PHE A 66 8.97 -10.20 -7.30
CA PHE A 66 8.17 -10.08 -6.09
C PHE A 66 6.67 -10.08 -6.36
N PHE A 67 6.20 -10.29 -7.60
CA PHE A 67 4.76 -10.38 -7.90
C PHE A 67 4.35 -11.80 -8.22
N ALA A 68 3.15 -12.18 -7.74
CA ALA A 68 2.53 -13.42 -8.16
C ALA A 68 2.29 -13.41 -9.68
N GLU A 69 2.44 -14.57 -10.31
CA GLU A 69 2.48 -14.72 -11.76
C GLU A 69 1.29 -14.06 -12.48
N ASP A 70 0.07 -14.30 -11.97
CA ASP A 70 -1.18 -13.77 -12.53
C ASP A 70 -1.24 -12.23 -12.56
N PHE A 71 -0.44 -11.56 -11.73
CA PHE A 71 -0.40 -10.10 -11.65
C PHE A 71 0.74 -9.47 -12.45
N LYS A 72 1.71 -10.25 -12.93
CA LYS A 72 2.89 -9.70 -13.62
C LYS A 72 2.53 -8.85 -14.83
N HIS A 73 1.55 -9.28 -15.64
CA HIS A 73 1.09 -8.51 -16.80
C HIS A 73 0.49 -7.14 -16.41
N ILE A 74 -0.29 -7.09 -15.33
CA ILE A 74 -0.87 -5.83 -14.81
C ILE A 74 0.25 -4.88 -14.37
N VAL A 75 1.26 -5.41 -13.69
CA VAL A 75 2.41 -4.64 -13.19
C VAL A 75 3.28 -4.13 -14.32
N VAL A 76 3.55 -4.95 -15.34
CA VAL A 76 4.32 -4.56 -16.53
C VAL A 76 3.62 -3.42 -17.27
N ASN A 77 2.30 -3.51 -17.47
CA ASN A 77 1.56 -2.43 -18.12
C ASN A 77 1.58 -1.15 -17.27
N ALA A 78 1.38 -1.25 -15.96
CA ALA A 78 1.47 -0.11 -15.05
C ALA A 78 2.85 0.55 -15.06
N PHE A 79 3.91 -0.26 -15.14
CA PHE A 79 5.28 0.19 -15.26
C PHE A 79 5.50 0.94 -16.58
N ILE A 80 5.13 0.33 -17.72
CA ILE A 80 5.24 0.95 -19.05
C ILE A 80 4.45 2.27 -19.09
N ASP A 81 3.23 2.29 -18.59
CA ASP A 81 2.38 3.48 -18.53
C ASP A 81 3.00 4.61 -17.70
N THR A 82 3.76 4.27 -16.66
CA THR A 82 4.42 5.26 -15.80
C THR A 82 5.65 5.86 -16.46
N PHE A 83 6.50 5.02 -17.06
CA PHE A 83 7.75 5.48 -17.70
C PHE A 83 7.49 6.15 -19.05
N TYR A 84 6.55 5.61 -19.84
CA TYR A 84 6.32 6.02 -21.24
C TYR A 84 4.95 6.62 -21.49
N GLY A 85 3.95 6.25 -20.68
CA GLY A 85 2.53 6.54 -20.93
C GLY A 85 1.92 7.68 -20.12
N ARG A 86 2.67 8.53 -19.40
CA ARG A 86 2.16 9.68 -18.59
C ARG A 86 0.85 9.40 -17.79
N GLN A 87 0.57 8.17 -17.37
CA GLN A 87 -0.54 7.86 -16.47
C GLN A 87 0.03 7.68 -15.07
N GLU A 88 -0.03 8.75 -14.28
CA GLU A 88 0.53 8.77 -12.94
C GLU A 88 -0.51 8.31 -11.89
N GLY A 89 -0.06 7.56 -10.88
CA GLY A 89 -0.82 7.39 -9.65
C GLY A 89 -2.06 6.48 -9.72
N LYS A 90 -2.23 5.69 -10.80
CA LYS A 90 -3.25 4.63 -10.84
C LYS A 90 -2.96 3.58 -9.78
N ARG A 91 -3.99 3.20 -9.02
CA ARG A 91 -3.92 2.17 -7.97
C ARG A 91 -4.24 0.80 -8.56
N TYR A 92 -3.44 -0.19 -8.18
CA TYR A 92 -3.68 -1.58 -8.54
C TYR A 92 -3.71 -2.43 -7.28
N GLU A 93 -4.73 -3.27 -7.14
CA GLU A 93 -4.77 -4.32 -6.12
C GLU A 93 -4.12 -5.57 -6.71
N VAL A 94 -3.08 -6.04 -6.05
CA VAL A 94 -2.20 -7.10 -6.57
C VAL A 94 -1.73 -8.01 -5.43
N LYS A 95 -1.21 -9.17 -5.81
CA LYS A 95 -0.49 -10.05 -4.88
C LYS A 95 1.00 -9.97 -5.13
N MET A 96 1.73 -9.59 -4.09
CA MET A 96 3.19 -9.67 -4.06
C MET A 96 3.63 -10.87 -3.23
N LEU A 97 4.78 -11.44 -3.53
CA LEU A 97 5.38 -12.55 -2.81
C LEU A 97 6.42 -11.99 -1.84
N ASP A 98 6.37 -12.43 -0.59
CA ASP A 98 7.48 -12.22 0.33
C ASP A 98 8.70 -13.10 -0.04
N VAL A 99 9.81 -12.92 0.66
CA VAL A 99 11.04 -13.70 0.37
C VAL A 99 10.89 -15.21 0.56
N SER A 100 9.83 -15.67 1.25
CA SER A 100 9.50 -17.09 1.41
C SER A 100 8.55 -17.62 0.33
N GLY A 101 8.08 -16.75 -0.56
CA GLY A 101 7.08 -17.07 -1.58
C GLY A 101 5.63 -16.97 -1.09
N THR A 102 5.39 -16.41 0.11
CA THR A 102 4.04 -16.25 0.65
C THR A 102 3.34 -15.07 -0.04
N PRO A 103 2.13 -15.25 -0.58
CA PRO A 103 1.40 -14.17 -1.23
C PRO A 103 0.83 -13.19 -0.20
N LEU A 104 1.04 -11.90 -0.46
CA LEU A 104 0.57 -10.77 0.32
C LEU A 104 -0.29 -9.87 -0.56
N GLU A 105 -1.53 -9.62 -0.13
CA GLU A 105 -2.41 -8.65 -0.79
C GLU A 105 -1.95 -7.23 -0.47
N VAL A 106 -1.69 -6.46 -1.52
CA VAL A 106 -1.21 -5.09 -1.43
C VAL A 106 -1.89 -4.21 -2.48
N THR A 107 -1.93 -2.92 -2.20
CA THR A 107 -2.24 -1.90 -3.20
C THR A 107 -0.95 -1.23 -3.63
N ILE A 108 -0.74 -1.12 -4.93
CA ILE A 108 0.45 -0.46 -5.49
C ILE A 108 0.10 0.78 -6.31
N ASN A 109 1.06 1.71 -6.36
CA ASN A 109 1.09 2.85 -7.27
C ASN A 109 2.49 3.05 -7.81
N PHE A 110 2.61 3.32 -9.11
CA PHE A 110 3.84 3.82 -9.70
C PHE A 110 3.73 5.33 -9.88
N LEU A 111 4.81 6.04 -9.52
CA LEU A 111 4.94 7.49 -9.66
C LEU A 111 6.26 7.79 -10.37
N PRO A 112 6.26 8.54 -11.49
CA PRO A 112 7.49 8.86 -12.18
C PRO A 112 8.34 9.83 -11.35
N VAL A 113 9.65 9.64 -11.38
CA VAL A 113 10.62 10.50 -10.70
C VAL A 113 11.44 11.20 -11.77
N LYS A 114 11.26 12.52 -11.88
CA LYS A 114 12.10 13.36 -12.75
C LYS A 114 13.48 13.48 -12.14
N ALA A 115 14.44 12.68 -12.63
CA ALA A 115 15.83 12.71 -12.21
C ALA A 115 16.75 13.17 -13.34
N ALA A 116 17.83 13.88 -13.00
CA ALA A 116 18.86 14.29 -13.97
C ALA A 116 19.67 13.10 -14.52
N GLN A 117 19.60 11.94 -13.87
CA GLN A 117 20.34 10.71 -14.19
C GLN A 117 19.34 9.58 -14.44
N GLY A 118 18.89 9.46 -15.70
CA GLY A 118 18.01 8.39 -16.16
C GLY A 118 16.57 8.48 -15.64
N GLU A 119 15.69 7.70 -16.27
CA GLU A 119 14.30 7.59 -15.84
C GLU A 119 14.21 6.67 -14.61
N LYS A 120 13.43 7.12 -13.62
CA LYS A 120 13.18 6.38 -12.38
C LYS A 120 11.70 6.48 -12.03
N ALA A 121 11.23 5.55 -11.23
CA ALA A 121 9.90 5.60 -10.64
C ALA A 121 9.94 5.19 -9.17
N THR A 122 9.03 5.74 -8.38
CA THR A 122 8.71 5.24 -7.06
C THR A 122 7.55 4.27 -7.18
N LEU A 123 7.72 3.06 -6.65
CA LEU A 123 6.65 2.11 -6.41
C LEU A 123 6.23 2.24 -4.95
N LEU A 124 5.03 2.79 -4.73
CA LEU A 124 4.40 2.86 -3.42
C LEU A 124 3.61 1.58 -3.20
N ILE A 125 3.85 0.93 -2.06
CA ILE A 125 3.21 -0.32 -1.67
C ILE A 125 2.45 -0.05 -0.38
N ARG A 126 1.17 -0.40 -0.35
CA ARG A 126 0.33 -0.30 0.85
C ARG A 126 -0.21 -1.67 1.20
N ARG A 127 0.11 -2.14 2.39
CA ARG A 127 -0.45 -3.37 2.96
C ARG A 127 -1.35 -3.00 4.12
N ARG A 128 -2.58 -3.51 4.10
CA ARG A 128 -3.48 -3.38 5.25
C ARG A 128 -2.91 -4.23 6.39
N VAL A 129 -2.70 -3.60 7.53
CA VAL A 129 -2.38 -4.26 8.79
C VAL A 129 -3.64 -4.14 9.65
N ALA A 130 -4.12 -5.28 10.14
CA ALA A 130 -5.42 -5.44 10.79
C ALA A 130 -5.70 -4.37 11.85
#